data_AF-A0A3Q4MQJ9-F1
#
_entry.id   AF-A0A3Q4MQJ9-F1
#
_cell.length_a   1.000
_cell.length_b   1.000
_cell.length_c   1.000
_cell.angle_alpha   90.00
_cell.angle_beta   90.00
_cell.angle_gamma   90.00
#
_symmetry.space_group_name_H-M   'P 1'
#
loop_
_entity.id
_entity.type
_entity.pdbx_description
1 polymer ?
#
loop_
_entity_poly.entity_id
_entity_poly.type
_entity_poly.pdbx_seq_one_letter_code
_entity_poly.pdbx_strand_id
1 'polypeptide(L)'
;MSARVPAAERLLTVRSQFIERVSEPVLNKLLDKLLQQRVINDQEMESVRSKQSRADKARDMIDTVRRKSSEASSLLIAALCEADRCLSTDLNLNEDRLGKMLMEMTQRLKVSCLMNKGW
;
A
#
# COMPACT_ATOMS: atom_id res chain seq x y z
N MET A 1 13.32 -6.99 -24.20
CA MET A 1 12.05 -6.79 -23.48
C MET A 1 12.37 -6.82 -22.00
N SER A 2 12.41 -5.67 -21.32
CA SER A 2 12.73 -5.66 -19.89
C SER A 2 11.55 -6.27 -19.13
N ALA A 3 11.77 -7.38 -18.43
CA ALA A 3 10.75 -7.99 -17.60
C ALA A 3 10.29 -6.98 -16.53
N ARG A 4 8.97 -6.84 -16.35
CA ARG A 4 8.41 -5.98 -15.30
C ARG A 4 8.70 -6.63 -13.96
N VAL A 5 9.45 -5.93 -13.11
CA VAL A 5 9.82 -6.42 -11.76
C VAL A 5 8.54 -6.63 -10.93
N PRO A 6 8.31 -7.82 -10.35
CA PRO A 6 7.17 -8.08 -9.49
C PRO A 6 7.08 -7.10 -8.30
N ALA A 7 5.86 -6.74 -7.89
CA ALA A 7 5.64 -5.80 -6.79
C ALA A 7 6.30 -6.26 -5.48
N ALA A 8 6.30 -7.55 -5.20
CA ALA A 8 6.97 -8.14 -4.05
C ALA A 8 8.49 -7.87 -4.04
N GLU A 9 9.12 -7.94 -5.21
CA GLU A 9 10.55 -7.72 -5.37
C GLU A 9 10.88 -6.21 -5.24
N ARG A 10 10.03 -5.34 -5.79
CA ARG A 10 10.13 -3.88 -5.57
C ARG A 10 10.05 -3.51 -4.09
N LEU A 11 9.08 -4.08 -3.35
CA LEU A 11 8.96 -3.89 -1.91
C LEU A 11 10.19 -4.41 -1.15
N LEU A 12 10.81 -5.49 -1.60
CA LEU A 12 12.04 -6.00 -1.01
C LEU A 12 13.20 -5.01 -1.21
N THR A 13 13.34 -4.44 -2.41
CA THR A 13 14.38 -3.45 -2.73
C THR A 13 14.27 -2.20 -1.85
N VAL A 14 13.06 -1.70 -1.61
CA VAL A 14 12.85 -0.46 -0.85
C VAL A 14 12.64 -0.69 0.65
N ARG A 15 12.62 -1.96 1.10
CA ARG A 15 12.21 -2.37 2.46
C ARG A 15 12.90 -1.56 3.55
N SER A 16 14.22 -1.40 3.48
CA SER A 16 14.99 -0.70 4.51
C SER A 16 14.61 0.78 4.59
N GLN A 17 14.50 1.45 3.44
CA GLN A 17 14.10 2.85 3.37
C GLN A 17 12.65 3.06 3.81
N PHE A 18 11.75 2.12 3.47
CA PHE A 18 10.38 2.15 3.95
C PHE A 18 10.31 2.07 5.49
N ILE A 19 11.03 1.12 6.10
CA ILE A 19 11.06 0.93 7.57
C ILE A 19 11.57 2.18 8.28
N GLU A 20 12.62 2.80 7.75
CA GLU A 20 13.23 3.98 8.35
C GLU A 20 12.29 5.20 8.31
N ARG A 21 11.65 5.43 7.16
CA ARG A 21 11.01 6.70 6.83
C ARG A 21 9.49 6.73 7.02
N VAL A 22 8.82 5.57 6.98
CA VAL A 22 7.36 5.53 7.14
C VAL A 22 6.98 6.04 8.53
N SER A 23 5.96 6.89 8.59
CA SER A 23 5.44 7.41 9.85
C SER A 23 4.39 6.47 10.45
N GLU A 24 4.23 6.52 11.79
CA GLU A 24 3.24 5.72 12.51
C GLU A 24 1.80 5.92 11.97
N PRO A 25 1.33 7.15 11.67
CA PRO A 25 -0.01 7.35 11.12
C PRO A 25 -0.20 6.74 9.74
N VAL A 26 0.85 6.76 8.90
CA VAL A 26 0.81 6.12 7.57
C VAL A 26 0.74 4.60 7.74
N LEU A 27 1.54 4.00 8.63
CA LEU A 27 1.46 2.57 8.94
C LEU A 27 0.06 2.13 9.35
N ASN A 28 -0.57 2.87 10.27
CA ASN A 28 -1.92 2.53 10.73
C ASN A 28 -2.95 2.60 9.59
N LYS A 29 -2.89 3.65 8.77
CA LYS A 29 -3.76 3.76 7.56
C LYS A 29 -3.53 2.61 6.57
N LEU A 30 -2.28 2.18 6.40
CA LEU A 30 -1.96 1.05 5.53
C LEU A 30 -2.54 -0.25 6.08
N LEU A 31 -2.39 -0.52 7.38
CA LEU A 31 -2.97 -1.70 8.02
C LEU A 31 -4.50 -1.72 7.89
N ASP A 32 -5.16 -0.59 8.13
CA ASP A 32 -6.62 -0.49 7.99
C ASP A 32 -7.07 -0.81 6.56
N LYS A 33 -6.36 -0.29 5.54
CA LYS A 33 -6.63 -0.62 4.13
C LYS A 33 -6.36 -2.09 3.81
N LEU A 34 -5.26 -2.65 4.30
CA LEU A 34 -4.91 -4.06 4.06
C LEU A 34 -5.93 -5.01 4.69
N LEU A 35 -6.47 -4.68 5.87
CA LEU A 35 -7.54 -5.43 6.50
C LEU A 35 -8.86 -5.29 5.72
N GLN A 36 -9.20 -4.06 5.32
CA GLN A 36 -10.40 -3.79 4.52
C GLN A 36 -10.39 -4.57 3.18
N GLN A 37 -9.21 -4.68 2.55
CA GLN A 37 -9.00 -5.46 1.32
C GLN A 37 -8.76 -6.95 1.59
N ARG A 38 -8.89 -7.43 2.84
CA ARG A 38 -8.68 -8.83 3.26
C ARG A 38 -7.31 -9.40 2.89
N VAL A 39 -6.30 -8.54 2.74
CA VAL A 39 -4.90 -8.97 2.53
C VAL A 39 -4.35 -9.57 3.82
N ILE A 40 -4.59 -8.89 4.94
CA ILE A 40 -4.29 -9.39 6.29
C ILE A 40 -5.59 -9.71 7.02
N ASN A 41 -5.56 -10.71 7.90
CA ASN A 41 -6.68 -11.01 8.80
C ASN A 41 -6.54 -10.28 10.14
N ASP A 42 -7.56 -10.36 11.00
CA ASP A 42 -7.57 -9.69 12.30
C ASP A 42 -6.40 -10.17 13.20
N GLN A 43 -6.06 -11.46 13.17
CA GLN A 43 -4.95 -11.99 13.98
C GLN A 43 -3.59 -11.44 13.52
N GLU A 44 -3.35 -11.36 12.21
CA GLU A 44 -2.15 -10.77 11.62
C GLU A 44 -2.09 -9.27 11.91
N MET A 45 -3.23 -8.58 11.83
CA MET A 45 -3.32 -7.16 12.15
C MET A 45 -2.96 -6.87 13.60
N GLU A 46 -3.52 -7.63 14.55
CA GLU A 46 -3.20 -7.49 15.98
C GLU A 46 -1.73 -7.84 16.26
N SER A 47 -1.19 -8.88 15.60
CA SER A 47 0.23 -9.23 15.68
C SER A 47 1.13 -8.07 15.22
N VAL A 48 0.81 -7.41 14.10
CA VAL A 48 1.57 -6.25 13.61
C VAL A 48 1.38 -5.03 14.52
N ARG A 49 0.17 -4.79 15.04
CA ARG A 49 -0.12 -3.66 15.94
C ARG A 49 0.56 -3.79 17.29
N SER A 50 0.74 -5.01 17.79
CA SER A 50 1.41 -5.30 19.06
C SER A 50 2.92 -4.97 19.08
N LYS A 51 3.53 -4.66 17.94
CA LYS A 51 4.95 -4.27 17.89
C LYS A 51 5.20 -2.96 18.61
N GLN A 52 6.21 -2.97 19.48
CA GLN A 52 6.54 -1.83 20.34
C GLN A 52 7.13 -0.65 19.57
N SER A 53 7.91 -0.91 18.51
CA SER A 53 8.54 0.14 17.71
C SER A 53 7.89 0.28 16.33
N ARG A 54 7.86 1.53 15.84
CA ARG A 54 7.45 1.86 14.46
C ARG A 54 8.20 1.03 13.41
N ALA A 55 9.50 0.85 13.61
CA ALA A 55 10.36 0.12 12.68
C ALA A 55 10.02 -1.37 12.65
N ASP A 56 9.76 -1.99 13.81
CA ASP A 56 9.34 -3.39 13.89
C ASP A 56 7.96 -3.59 13.29
N LYS A 57 7.03 -2.66 13.53
CA LYS A 57 5.71 -2.64 12.91
C LYS A 57 5.79 -2.56 11.38
N ALA A 58 6.58 -1.62 10.86
CA ALA A 58 6.81 -1.46 9.43
C ALA A 58 7.40 -2.72 8.80
N ARG A 59 8.38 -3.33 9.48
CA ARG A 59 9.05 -4.56 9.06
C ARG A 59 8.07 -5.73 8.98
N ASP A 60 7.30 -5.95 10.04
CA ASP A 60 6.34 -7.05 10.08
C ASP A 60 5.22 -6.87 9.05
N MET A 61 4.72 -5.65 8.85
CA MET A 61 3.70 -5.36 7.83
C MET A 61 4.21 -5.69 6.42
N ILE A 62 5.37 -5.13 6.02
CA ILE A 62 5.89 -5.32 4.66
C ILE A 62 6.26 -6.78 4.41
N ASP A 63 6.85 -7.46 5.40
CA ASP A 63 7.23 -8.87 5.27
C ASP A 63 5.99 -9.78 5.23
N THR A 64 4.93 -9.47 5.99
CA THR A 64 3.67 -10.23 5.96
C THR A 64 2.96 -10.10 4.62
N VAL A 65 2.81 -8.87 4.11
CA VAL A 65 2.17 -8.63 2.81
C VAL A 65 2.97 -9.27 1.67
N ARG A 66 4.30 -9.10 1.67
CA ARG A 66 5.18 -9.65 0.61
C ARG A 66 5.10 -11.17 0.51
N ARG A 67 4.99 -11.88 1.64
CA ARG A 67 4.91 -13.35 1.67
C ARG A 67 3.59 -13.91 1.15
N LYS A 68 2.50 -13.13 1.16
CA LYS A 68 1.17 -13.62 0.77
C LYS A 68 1.02 -13.76 -0.74
N SER A 69 1.23 -12.67 -1.49
CA SER A 69 1.15 -12.69 -2.94
C SER A 69 1.75 -11.44 -3.60
N SER A 70 2.03 -11.53 -4.90
CA SER A 70 2.39 -10.36 -5.71
C SER A 70 1.26 -9.33 -5.75
N GLU A 71 0.00 -9.76 -5.77
CA GLU A 71 -1.18 -8.88 -5.75
C GLU A 71 -1.29 -8.11 -4.43
N ALA A 72 -1.07 -8.78 -3.30
CA ALA A 72 -1.02 -8.16 -1.99
C ALA A 72 0.06 -7.07 -1.92
N SER A 73 1.22 -7.34 -2.52
CA SER A 73 2.31 -6.37 -2.63
C SER A 73 1.92 -5.16 -3.49
N SER A 74 1.22 -5.36 -4.61
CA SER A 74 0.67 -4.28 -5.44
C SER A 74 -0.34 -3.42 -4.68
N LEU A 75 -1.21 -4.04 -3.88
CA LEU A 75 -2.19 -3.33 -3.05
C LEU A 75 -1.52 -2.48 -1.98
N LEU A 76 -0.44 -2.96 -1.34
CA LEU A 76 0.34 -2.15 -0.40
C LEU A 76 0.99 -0.95 -1.10
N ILE A 77 1.56 -1.14 -2.29
CA ILE A 77 2.12 -0.04 -3.08
C ILE A 77 1.03 1.00 -3.40
N ALA A 78 -0.13 0.56 -3.88
CA ALA A 78 -1.26 1.46 -4.18
C ALA A 78 -1.75 2.21 -2.93
N ALA A 79 -1.92 1.50 -1.82
CA ALA A 79 -2.32 2.07 -0.54
C ALA A 79 -1.32 3.11 -0.03
N LEU A 80 -0.02 2.88 -0.22
CA LEU A 80 1.04 3.82 0.11
C LEU A 80 1.00 5.05 -0.79
N CYS A 81 0.83 4.89 -2.10
CA CYS A 81 0.68 6.02 -3.03
C CYS A 81 -0.50 6.94 -2.67
N GLU A 82 -1.57 6.38 -2.12
CA GLU A 82 -2.73 7.14 -1.63
C GLU A 82 -2.50 7.77 -0.25
N ALA A 83 -1.81 7.07 0.66
CA ALA A 83 -1.60 7.52 2.03
C ALA A 83 -0.46 8.54 2.17
N ASP A 84 0.61 8.35 1.39
CA ASP A 84 1.80 9.19 1.36
C ASP A 84 2.49 9.13 -0.01
N ARG A 85 2.04 10.02 -0.90
CA ARG A 85 2.57 10.15 -2.26
C ARG A 85 4.03 10.61 -2.28
N CYS A 86 4.47 11.39 -1.29
CA CYS A 86 5.85 11.86 -1.22
C CYS A 86 6.77 10.67 -0.96
N LEU A 87 6.46 9.87 0.06
CA LEU A 87 7.22 8.67 0.37
C LEU A 87 7.18 7.66 -0.79
N SER A 88 6.02 7.44 -1.42
CA SER A 88 5.93 6.52 -2.57
C SER A 88 6.78 6.97 -3.77
N THR A 89 6.90 8.29 -3.98
CA THR A 89 7.74 8.88 -5.02
C THR A 89 9.21 8.69 -4.68
N ASP A 90 9.61 9.01 -3.45
CA ASP A 90 11.01 8.93 -3.04
C ASP A 90 11.54 7.49 -3.03
N LEU A 91 10.65 6.51 -2.81
CA LEU A 91 10.97 5.09 -2.91
C LEU A 91 10.88 4.53 -4.34
N ASN A 92 10.61 5.37 -5.36
CA ASN A 92 10.41 4.96 -6.75
C ASN A 92 9.35 3.85 -6.93
N LEU A 93 8.35 3.82 -6.06
CA LEU A 93 7.23 2.88 -6.15
C LEU A 93 6.17 3.31 -7.18
N ASN A 94 6.31 4.53 -7.70
CA ASN A 94 5.40 5.13 -8.68
C ASN A 94 5.64 4.70 -10.14
N GLU A 95 6.65 3.86 -10.41
CA GLU A 95 6.82 3.25 -11.74
C GLU A 95 5.76 2.18 -11.99
N ASP A 96 4.58 2.66 -12.34
CA ASP A 96 3.65 1.99 -13.24
C ASP A 96 2.74 3.05 -13.84
N ARG A 97 3.05 3.49 -15.07
CA ARG A 97 2.33 4.57 -15.78
C ARG A 97 0.80 4.33 -15.87
N LEU A 98 0.31 3.13 -15.58
CA LEU A 98 -1.11 2.74 -15.53
C LEU A 98 -1.82 3.06 -14.21
N GLY A 99 -1.11 3.10 -13.07
CA GLY A 99 -1.71 3.30 -11.74
C GLY A 99 -2.30 4.70 -11.55
N LYS A 100 -1.69 5.72 -12.17
CA LYS A 100 -2.22 7.09 -12.20
C LYS A 100 -3.43 7.23 -13.14
N MET A 101 -3.43 6.49 -14.25
CA MET A 101 -4.46 6.59 -15.29
C MET A 101 -5.79 5.93 -14.86
N LEU A 102 -5.75 4.78 -14.16
CA LEU A 102 -6.97 4.15 -13.60
C LEU A 102 -7.52 4.90 -12.39
N MET A 103 -6.66 5.50 -11.55
CA MET A 103 -7.13 6.36 -10.46
C MET A 103 -7.84 7.60 -10.99
N GLU A 104 -7.35 8.23 -12.06
CA GLU A 104 -8.06 9.33 -12.74
C GLU A 104 -9.39 8.91 -13.40
N MET A 105 -9.48 7.70 -13.97
CA MET A 105 -10.75 7.18 -14.51
C MET A 105 -11.76 6.82 -13.40
N THR A 106 -11.29 6.28 -12.28
CA THR A 106 -12.14 5.90 -11.13
C THR A 106 -12.65 7.12 -10.36
N GLN A 107 -11.85 8.19 -10.24
CA GLN A 107 -12.28 9.44 -9.62
C GLN A 107 -13.40 10.11 -10.44
N ARG A 108 -13.33 10.06 -11.78
CA ARG A 108 -14.36 10.60 -12.68
C ARG A 108 -15.69 9.81 -12.63
N LEU A 109 -15.65 8.49 -12.50
CA LEU A 109 -16.86 7.66 -12.37
C LEU A 109 -17.50 7.74 -10.97
N LYS A 110 -16.69 7.83 -9.90
CA LYS A 110 -17.19 7.99 -8.52
C LYS A 110 -17.97 9.30 -8.31
N VAL A 111 -17.57 10.39 -8.96
CA VAL A 111 -18.33 11.66 -8.94
C VAL A 111 -19.69 11.51 -9.63
N SER A 112 -19.76 10.75 -10.73
CA SER A 112 -21.02 10.52 -11.46
C SER A 112 -22.03 9.67 -10.67
N CYS A 113 -21.60 8.64 -9.93
CA CYS A 113 -22.52 7.81 -9.14
C CYS A 113 -23.00 8.50 -7.85
N LEU A 114 -22.19 9.38 -7.23
CA LEU A 114 -22.59 10.11 -6.03
C LEU A 114 -23.51 11.31 -6.33
N MET A 115 -23.57 11.77 -7.59
CA MET A 115 -24.49 12.83 -8.03
C MET A 115 -25.82 12.32 -8.59
N ASN A 116 -26.03 11.00 -8.70
CA ASN A 116 -27.29 10.43 -9.23
C ASN A 116 -28.16 9.76 -8.16
N LYS A 117 -28.09 10.27 -6.93
CA LYS A 117 -29.21 10.24 -5.99
C LYS A 117 -29.48 11.67 -5.52
N GLY A 118 -30.56 12.26 -6.04
CA GLY A 118 -31.20 13.39 -5.38
C GLY A 118 -31.68 14.54 -6.27
N TRP A 119 -32.50 14.25 -7.27
CA TRP A 119 -33.79 14.92 -7.54
C TRP A 119 -34.82 13.83 -7.81
#